data_AF-A0A2Z4UKR6-F1
#
_entry.id   AF-A0A2Z4UKR6-F1
#
_cell.length_a   1.000
_cell.length_b   1.000
_cell.length_c   1.000
_cell.angle_alpha   90.00
_cell.angle_beta   90.00
_cell.angle_gamma   90.00
#
_symmetry.space_group_name_H-M   'P 1'
#
loop_
_entity.id
_entity.type
_entity.pdbx_description
1 polymer ?
#
loop_
_entity_poly.entity_id
_entity_poly.type
_entity_poly.pdbx_seq_one_letter_code
_entity_poly.pdbx_strand_id
1 'polypeptide(L)'
;MHRIGSVGGLEHTARREYQSGDTTWIANEGFYTSQRNPFVVAFSGSEIDVMSRWAAAAGSVVDAINSQDFDYELIGLFEPGQNSNSVAYSVGLLMGITPDLSQVVDGRNFENSLNAPGWERNLIQQTRDAIDAQIAALDTAADDYNDRLQGLTAAKSKLNSPHFDLDVNEVGTISFITNEGVLVTAPPDRLLEAIQSKVECFTSGTLIDMADGSQKPIEAIEAGDEVLAYHDDGEGRGALQSARVARTFVNEAPVVLNFHGLEVTPGHHMLCGDGPFEGRHRPLIDILREDGALVDAEGALIRAATNCAVGSLDDEFIDVAYVTKEDGSDRRLSRLRLGTRLVLADGSSASIHECLVAQGFRLVGDGLIASEGEDPHPLDWFGALPRPEDYVLKVSGVTLADIYSAPDLHEFAKPVPAVEREANEIARQALDQQRAKLIH
;
A
#
# COMPACT_ATOMS: atom_id res chain seq x y z
N MET A 1 48.60 -64.19 -18.69
CA MET A 1 48.90 -64.32 -17.25
C MET A 1 48.07 -63.29 -16.51
N HIS A 2 47.08 -63.77 -15.77
CA HIS A 2 46.07 -62.99 -15.06
C HIS A 2 46.58 -62.44 -13.72
N ARG A 3 46.03 -61.29 -13.29
CA ARG A 3 45.97 -60.87 -11.89
C ARG A 3 44.53 -60.47 -11.54
N ILE A 4 43.97 -61.20 -10.59
CA ILE A 4 42.80 -60.91 -9.73
C ILE A 4 43.38 -60.06 -8.57
N GLY A 5 42.77 -59.05 -7.92
CA GLY A 5 41.38 -58.71 -7.64
C GLY A 5 41.22 -58.64 -6.09
N SER A 6 40.97 -57.45 -5.52
CA SER A 6 40.47 -57.26 -4.14
C SER A 6 39.68 -55.94 -4.09
N VAL A 7 38.35 -55.99 -4.29
CA VAL A 7 37.27 -55.82 -3.30
C VAL A 7 37.35 -54.51 -2.51
N GLY A 8 36.47 -53.57 -2.89
CA GLY A 8 36.11 -52.38 -2.12
C GLY A 8 34.95 -52.66 -1.16
N GLY A 9 34.97 -51.99 -0.01
CA GLY A 9 33.83 -51.89 0.90
C GLY A 9 33.13 -50.55 0.69
N LEU A 10 31.88 -50.61 0.23
CA LEU A 10 30.90 -49.52 0.33
C LEU A 10 30.21 -49.66 1.69
N GLU A 11 30.27 -48.65 2.54
CA GLU A 11 29.43 -48.56 3.73
C GLU A 11 28.03 -48.09 3.31
N HIS A 12 27.02 -48.91 3.60
CA HIS A 12 25.62 -48.63 3.30
C HIS A 12 24.99 -47.78 4.42
N THR A 13 24.62 -46.53 4.12
CA THR A 13 23.63 -45.80 4.92
C THR A 13 22.24 -46.43 4.69
N ALA A 14 21.59 -46.89 5.75
CA ALA A 14 20.24 -47.42 5.69
C ALA A 14 19.24 -46.26 5.55
N ARG A 15 18.58 -46.16 4.39
CA ARG A 15 17.49 -45.23 4.12
C ARG A 15 16.18 -45.92 4.49
N ARG A 16 15.38 -45.33 5.39
CA ARG A 16 13.99 -45.75 5.60
C ARG A 16 13.05 -44.65 5.18
N GLU A 17 12.07 -45.05 4.37
CA GLU A 17 10.94 -44.21 3.99
C GLU A 17 9.73 -44.59 4.85
N TYR A 18 9.05 -43.56 5.36
CA TYR A 18 7.78 -43.72 6.07
C TYR A 18 6.71 -42.92 5.34
N GLN A 19 5.49 -43.45 5.26
CA GLN A 19 4.35 -42.76 4.64
C GLN A 19 3.23 -42.57 5.65
N SER A 20 2.63 -41.38 5.64
CA SER A 20 1.39 -41.05 6.33
C SER A 20 0.61 -40.03 5.50
N GLY A 21 -0.55 -40.42 4.99
CA GLY A 21 -1.30 -39.64 3.99
C GLY A 21 -0.49 -39.43 2.70
N ASP A 22 -0.62 -38.25 2.09
CA ASP A 22 0.09 -37.88 0.86
C ASP A 22 1.57 -37.48 1.09
N THR A 23 2.11 -37.72 2.29
CA THR A 23 3.45 -37.29 2.69
C THR A 23 4.39 -38.47 2.89
N THR A 24 5.58 -38.38 2.27
CA THR A 24 6.68 -39.34 2.45
C THR A 24 7.82 -38.71 3.26
N TRP A 25 8.28 -39.41 4.29
CA TRP A 25 9.38 -39.02 5.17
C TRP A 25 10.62 -39.82 4.83
N ILE A 26 11.79 -39.20 4.89
CA ILE A 26 13.08 -39.88 4.69
C ILE A 26 14.00 -39.58 5.86
N ALA A 27 14.37 -40.60 6.62
CA ALA A 27 15.36 -40.48 7.69
C ALA A 27 16.68 -41.13 7.25
N ASN A 28 17.79 -40.40 7.44
CA ASN A 28 19.14 -40.94 7.34
C ASN A 28 19.70 -41.07 8.76
N GLU A 29 19.88 -42.31 9.23
CA GLU A 29 20.49 -42.57 10.53
C GLU A 29 21.99 -42.80 10.37
N GLY A 30 22.82 -41.92 10.94
CA GLY A 30 24.26 -42.11 11.09
C GLY A 30 24.61 -42.18 12.57
N PHE A 31 25.23 -43.27 13.02
CA PHE A 31 25.73 -43.41 14.38
C PHE A 31 27.10 -42.72 14.53
N TYR A 32 27.15 -41.60 15.26
CA TYR A 32 28.39 -41.10 15.86
C TYR A 32 28.20 -40.91 17.36
N THR A 33 28.99 -41.65 18.13
CA THR A 33 29.05 -41.59 19.59
C THR A 33 30.03 -40.49 20.01
N SER A 34 29.53 -39.31 20.39
CA SER A 34 29.92 -38.58 21.62
C SER A 34 29.37 -37.14 21.59
N GLN A 35 28.52 -36.86 22.59
CA GLN A 35 28.07 -35.55 23.10
C GLN A 35 27.24 -34.60 22.16
N ARG A 36 25.91 -34.69 22.35
CA ARG A 36 24.78 -33.72 22.20
C ARG A 36 24.66 -32.84 20.92
N ASN A 37 23.80 -33.33 20.01
CA ASN A 37 22.85 -32.66 19.06
C ASN A 37 23.36 -31.63 18.01
N PRO A 38 22.76 -31.59 16.79
CA PRO A 38 21.35 -31.21 16.60
C PRO A 38 20.51 -32.07 15.63
N PHE A 39 19.17 -31.96 15.78
CA PHE A 39 18.18 -32.35 14.79
C PHE A 39 18.15 -31.32 13.65
N VAL A 40 18.21 -31.75 12.40
CA VAL A 40 18.01 -30.88 11.23
C VAL A 40 16.69 -31.28 10.57
N VAL A 41 15.77 -30.34 10.44
CA VAL A 41 14.51 -30.53 9.69
C VAL A 41 14.58 -29.62 8.47
N ALA A 42 14.58 -30.23 7.28
CA ALA A 42 14.64 -29.50 6.02
C ALA A 42 13.28 -29.57 5.31
N PHE A 43 12.77 -28.41 4.86
CA PHE A 43 11.59 -28.31 4.01
C PHE A 43 12.00 -27.83 2.61
N SER A 44 11.28 -28.27 1.58
CA SER A 44 11.43 -27.73 0.23
C SER A 44 10.05 -27.51 -0.37
N GLY A 45 9.90 -26.42 -1.13
CA GLY A 45 8.62 -25.95 -1.67
C GLY A 45 8.65 -24.46 -1.99
N SER A 46 7.50 -23.91 -2.42
CA SER A 46 7.34 -22.47 -2.53
C SER A 46 7.51 -21.80 -1.16
N GLU A 47 7.86 -20.51 -1.12
CA GLU A 47 8.06 -19.78 0.15
C GLU A 47 6.84 -19.89 1.07
N ILE A 48 5.64 -19.77 0.50
CA ILE A 48 4.36 -19.91 1.22
C ILE A 48 4.21 -21.33 1.79
N ASP A 49 4.56 -22.36 1.02
CA ASP A 49 4.48 -23.76 1.47
C ASP A 49 5.50 -24.06 2.58
N VAL A 50 6.72 -23.54 2.47
CA VAL A 50 7.78 -23.72 3.47
C VAL A 50 7.37 -23.03 4.77
N MET A 51 6.86 -21.80 4.70
CA MET A 51 6.40 -21.05 5.87
C MET A 51 5.19 -21.71 6.55
N SER A 52 4.22 -22.20 5.78
CA SER A 52 3.06 -22.92 6.33
C SER A 52 3.47 -24.23 7.01
N ARG A 53 4.38 -25.01 6.40
CA ARG A 53 4.88 -26.26 6.97
C ARG A 53 5.77 -26.03 8.18
N TRP A 54 6.56 -24.96 8.16
CA TRP A 54 7.37 -24.53 9.31
C TRP A 54 6.48 -24.14 10.48
N ALA A 55 5.43 -23.33 10.27
CA ALA A 55 4.50 -22.95 11.33
C ALA A 55 3.82 -24.17 11.98
N ALA A 56 3.43 -25.15 11.18
CA ALA A 56 2.84 -26.40 11.68
C ALA A 56 3.85 -27.27 12.46
N ALA A 57 5.09 -27.37 11.98
CA ALA A 57 6.15 -28.14 12.63
C ALA A 57 6.69 -27.48 13.89
N ALA A 58 6.82 -26.15 13.89
CA ALA A 58 7.29 -25.36 15.04
C ALA A 58 6.37 -25.56 16.25
N GLY A 59 5.05 -25.55 16.05
CA GLY A 59 4.10 -25.85 17.13
C GLY A 59 4.31 -27.25 17.73
N SER A 60 4.44 -28.27 16.89
CA SER A 60 4.62 -29.66 17.36
C SER A 60 5.98 -29.91 18.04
N VAL A 61 7.03 -29.22 17.57
CA VAL A 61 8.38 -29.30 18.15
C VAL A 61 8.45 -28.55 19.47
N VAL A 62 7.86 -27.35 19.56
CA VAL A 62 7.76 -26.57 20.79
C VAL A 62 6.94 -27.32 21.84
N ASP A 63 5.82 -27.94 21.47
CA ASP A 63 5.01 -28.74 22.40
C ASP A 63 5.76 -29.99 22.92
N ALA A 64 6.52 -30.67 22.04
CA ALA A 64 7.35 -31.81 22.44
C ALA A 64 8.52 -31.39 23.37
N ILE A 65 9.11 -30.22 23.14
CA ILE A 65 10.23 -29.68 23.93
C ILE A 65 9.76 -29.14 25.28
N ASN A 66 8.64 -28.40 25.31
CA ASN A 66 8.06 -27.85 26.54
C ASN A 66 7.58 -28.95 27.50
N SER A 67 7.31 -30.16 27.01
CA SER A 67 6.98 -31.31 27.84
C SER A 67 8.17 -31.87 28.65
N GLN A 68 9.40 -31.39 28.42
CA GLN A 68 10.62 -31.91 29.07
C GLN A 68 11.38 -30.90 29.96
N ASP A 69 10.81 -29.73 30.26
CA ASP A 69 11.29 -28.77 31.28
C ASP A 69 12.77 -28.35 31.10
N PHE A 70 13.08 -27.65 30.01
CA PHE A 70 14.40 -27.05 29.73
C PHE A 70 14.28 -25.55 29.46
N ASP A 71 15.21 -24.75 29.99
CA ASP A 71 15.40 -23.35 29.59
C ASP A 71 16.28 -23.26 28.32
N TYR A 72 15.82 -22.52 27.31
CA TYR A 72 16.57 -22.27 26.07
C TYR A 72 16.25 -20.89 25.47
N GLU A 73 17.18 -20.37 24.66
CA GLU A 73 17.01 -19.14 23.88
C GLU A 73 16.91 -19.48 22.38
N LEU A 74 15.90 -18.94 21.70
CA LEU A 74 15.63 -19.24 20.30
C LEU A 74 16.38 -18.26 19.40
N ILE A 75 17.33 -18.78 18.61
CA ILE A 75 18.06 -17.99 17.59
C ILE A 75 17.79 -18.60 16.22
N GLY A 76 17.09 -17.86 15.36
CA GLY A 76 16.87 -18.25 13.96
C GLY A 76 17.92 -17.63 13.05
N LEU A 77 18.52 -18.43 12.15
CA LEU A 77 19.35 -17.94 11.05
C LEU A 77 18.70 -18.32 9.72
N PHE A 78 18.62 -17.34 8.82
CA PHE A 78 18.15 -17.51 7.45
C PHE A 78 19.31 -17.27 6.49
N GLU A 79 19.60 -18.26 5.64
CA GLU A 79 20.49 -18.08 4.50
C GLU A 79 19.82 -18.56 3.21
N PRO A 80 19.70 -17.71 2.17
CA PRO A 80 19.29 -18.16 0.86
C PRO A 80 20.46 -18.81 0.11
N GLY A 81 20.37 -20.12 -0.16
CA GLY A 81 21.29 -20.81 -1.06
C GLY A 81 20.86 -20.69 -2.52
N GLN A 82 21.75 -20.24 -3.40
CA GLN A 82 21.49 -20.23 -4.85
C GLN A 82 21.99 -21.51 -5.53
N ASN A 83 21.08 -22.24 -6.15
CA ASN A 83 21.38 -23.23 -7.18
C ASN A 83 20.33 -23.19 -8.30
N SER A 84 20.79 -23.46 -9.52
CA SER A 84 20.32 -22.83 -10.76
C SER A 84 18.99 -23.33 -11.35
N ASN A 85 18.08 -23.96 -10.58
CA ASN A 85 16.73 -24.28 -11.08
C ASN A 85 15.62 -24.44 -10.00
N SER A 86 15.86 -24.05 -8.75
CA SER A 86 14.82 -23.95 -7.71
C SER A 86 15.37 -23.22 -6.49
N VAL A 87 14.62 -22.27 -5.91
CA VAL A 87 14.99 -21.65 -4.62
C VAL A 87 14.75 -22.68 -3.52
N ALA A 88 15.82 -23.16 -2.89
CA ALA A 88 15.73 -24.02 -1.70
C ALA A 88 15.96 -23.15 -0.47
N TYR A 89 14.95 -23.05 0.40
CA TYR A 89 15.08 -22.40 1.70
C TYR A 89 15.47 -23.44 2.74
N SER A 90 16.65 -23.30 3.32
CA SER A 90 17.09 -24.09 4.47
C SER A 90 16.95 -23.26 5.74
N VAL A 91 16.15 -23.74 6.69
CA VAL A 91 16.05 -23.16 8.05
C VAL A 91 16.84 -24.08 8.98
N GLY A 92 17.94 -23.58 9.52
CA GLY A 92 18.70 -24.28 10.56
C GLY A 92 18.26 -23.83 11.94
N LEU A 93 17.92 -24.77 12.83
CA LEU A 93 17.68 -24.49 14.24
C LEU A 93 18.99 -24.74 15.00
N LEU A 94 19.63 -23.69 15.52
CA LEU A 94 20.80 -23.85 16.40
C LEU A 94 20.31 -23.74 17.86
N MET A 95 20.22 -24.87 18.56
CA MET A 95 19.89 -24.87 19.99
C MET A 95 21.18 -24.92 20.80
N GLY A 96 21.59 -23.78 21.35
CA GLY A 96 22.69 -23.71 22.32
C GLY A 96 22.19 -24.05 23.72
N ILE A 97 22.78 -25.05 24.37
CA ILE A 97 22.78 -25.10 25.83
C ILE A 97 23.83 -24.07 26.25
N THR A 98 23.47 -22.99 26.94
CA THR A 98 24.46 -22.15 27.61
C THR A 98 25.12 -22.97 28.71
N PRO A 99 26.40 -23.35 28.63
CA PRO A 99 27.10 -23.80 29.82
C PRO A 99 27.17 -22.62 30.79
N ASP A 100 27.12 -22.90 32.08
CA ASP A 100 27.45 -21.94 33.12
C ASP A 100 28.89 -21.40 32.89
N LEU A 101 28.98 -20.21 32.30
CA LEU A 101 30.24 -19.55 31.95
C LEU A 101 31.04 -19.12 33.18
N SER A 102 30.48 -19.22 34.40
CA SER A 102 31.22 -19.02 35.64
C SER A 102 32.27 -20.10 35.92
N GLN A 103 32.23 -21.24 35.20
CA GLN A 103 33.25 -22.30 35.30
C GLN A 103 34.31 -22.26 34.19
N VAL A 104 34.17 -21.40 33.18
CA VAL A 104 35.13 -21.30 32.06
C VAL A 104 35.97 -20.01 32.11
N VAL A 105 35.59 -19.03 32.93
CA VAL A 105 36.38 -17.81 33.15
C VAL A 105 37.05 -17.85 34.53
N ASP A 106 38.00 -18.78 34.71
CA ASP A 106 39.15 -18.48 35.57
C ASP A 106 40.37 -18.34 34.67
N GLY A 107 40.65 -17.08 34.33
CA GLY A 107 41.67 -16.64 33.36
C GLY A 107 43.12 -16.84 33.83
N ARG A 108 43.47 -18.04 34.30
CA ARG A 108 44.85 -18.39 34.64
C ARG A 108 45.14 -19.84 34.26
N ASN A 109 45.72 -20.02 33.06
CA ASN A 109 46.80 -21.00 32.73
C ASN A 109 46.81 -21.42 31.25
N PHE A 110 46.77 -20.48 30.29
CA PHE A 110 47.14 -20.77 28.88
C PHE A 110 48.64 -20.57 28.58
N GLU A 111 49.42 -20.01 29.53
CA GLU A 111 50.86 -19.79 29.38
C GLU A 111 51.71 -21.08 29.43
N ASN A 112 51.14 -22.23 29.78
CA ASN A 112 51.87 -23.51 29.81
C ASN A 112 51.85 -24.29 28.47
N SER A 113 51.37 -23.70 27.38
CA SER A 113 51.37 -24.34 26.03
C SER A 113 52.71 -24.24 25.28
N LEU A 114 53.79 -23.75 25.92
CA LEU A 114 55.12 -23.62 25.30
C LEU A 114 55.75 -24.95 24.84
N ASN A 115 55.17 -26.10 25.17
CA ASN A 115 55.59 -27.43 24.73
C ASN A 115 54.73 -28.06 23.62
N ALA A 116 53.73 -27.35 23.09
CA ALA A 116 52.93 -27.86 21.96
C ALA A 116 53.81 -27.97 20.68
N PRO A 117 53.70 -29.07 19.91
CA PRO A 117 54.33 -29.21 18.60
C PRO A 117 54.05 -28.00 17.71
N GLY A 118 55.01 -27.61 16.85
CA GLY A 118 54.93 -26.37 16.07
C GLY A 118 53.66 -26.22 15.20
N TRP A 119 53.03 -27.33 14.81
CA TRP A 119 51.79 -27.30 14.04
C TRP A 119 50.55 -26.89 14.87
N GLU A 120 50.49 -27.23 16.16
CA GLU A 120 49.39 -26.80 17.05
C GLU A 120 49.46 -25.31 17.34
N ARG A 121 50.67 -24.76 17.53
CA ARG A 121 50.87 -23.31 17.69
C ARG A 121 50.43 -22.51 16.46
N ASN A 122 50.74 -23.02 15.26
CA ASN A 122 50.29 -22.37 14.03
C ASN A 122 48.76 -22.42 13.88
N LEU A 123 48.12 -23.54 14.22
CA LEU A 123 46.66 -23.66 14.15
C LEU A 123 45.97 -22.72 15.16
N ILE A 124 46.49 -22.62 16.40
CA ILE A 124 45.97 -21.72 17.42
C ILE A 124 46.12 -20.26 16.99
N GLN A 125 47.28 -19.88 16.44
CA GLN A 125 47.50 -18.51 15.97
C GLN A 125 46.59 -18.17 14.78
N GLN A 126 46.46 -19.07 13.79
CA GLN A 126 45.54 -18.87 12.66
C GLN A 126 44.08 -18.73 13.10
N THR A 127 43.67 -19.52 14.09
CA THR A 127 42.32 -19.42 14.66
C THR A 127 42.12 -18.09 15.36
N ARG A 128 43.12 -17.62 16.12
CA ARG A 128 43.08 -16.31 16.77
C ARG A 128 42.99 -15.17 15.77
N ASP A 129 43.84 -15.18 14.75
CA ASP A 129 43.86 -14.15 13.71
C ASP A 129 42.51 -14.09 12.95
N ALA A 130 41.88 -15.25 12.72
CA ALA A 130 40.55 -15.32 12.11
C ALA A 130 39.45 -14.76 13.01
N ILE A 131 39.50 -15.03 14.33
CA ILE A 131 38.57 -14.47 15.31
C ILE A 131 38.75 -12.95 15.42
N ASP A 132 39.99 -12.47 15.53
CA ASP A 132 40.29 -11.03 15.62
C ASP A 132 39.84 -10.29 14.35
N ALA A 133 39.97 -10.91 13.16
CA ALA A 133 39.43 -10.36 11.91
C ALA A 133 37.90 -10.30 11.87
N GLN A 134 37.21 -11.31 12.43
CA GLN A 134 35.75 -11.30 12.53
C GLN A 134 35.27 -10.24 13.53
N ILE A 135 35.94 -10.06 14.67
CA ILE A 135 35.64 -9.01 15.64
C ILE A 135 35.78 -7.64 15.00
N ALA A 136 36.88 -7.37 14.28
CA ALA A 136 37.08 -6.08 13.60
C ALA A 136 36.04 -5.79 12.52
N ALA A 137 35.56 -6.83 11.81
CA ALA A 137 34.48 -6.69 10.83
C ALA A 137 33.13 -6.37 11.52
N LEU A 138 32.85 -7.00 12.67
CA LEU A 138 31.65 -6.71 13.47
C LEU A 138 31.69 -5.29 14.06
N ASP A 139 32.84 -4.84 14.56
CA ASP A 139 33.01 -3.47 15.08
C ASP A 139 32.76 -2.43 13.97
N THR A 140 33.30 -2.66 12.76
CA THR A 140 33.08 -1.77 11.60
C THR A 140 31.60 -1.72 11.20
N ALA A 141 30.91 -2.86 11.24
CA ALA A 141 29.47 -2.92 10.94
C ALA A 141 28.62 -2.24 12.04
N ALA A 142 29.03 -2.35 13.30
CA ALA A 142 28.39 -1.67 14.42
C ALA A 142 28.55 -0.14 14.33
N ASP A 143 29.73 0.35 13.93
CA ASP A 143 29.96 1.78 13.72
C ASP A 143 29.12 2.33 12.56
N ASP A 144 29.03 1.64 11.40
CA ASP A 144 28.14 2.04 10.28
C ASP A 144 26.67 2.07 10.71
N TYR A 145 26.22 1.09 11.51
CA TYR A 145 24.87 1.06 12.06
C TYR A 145 24.60 2.26 12.98
N ASN A 146 25.54 2.58 13.87
CA ASN A 146 25.42 3.70 14.80
C ASN A 146 25.39 5.06 14.08
N ASP A 147 26.21 5.25 13.05
CA ASP A 147 26.22 6.48 12.23
C ASP A 147 24.88 6.67 11.50
N ARG A 148 24.31 5.59 10.95
CA ARG A 148 22.96 5.61 10.34
C ARG A 148 21.88 5.94 11.36
N LEU A 149 21.95 5.36 12.56
CA LEU A 149 20.99 5.62 13.64
C LEU A 149 21.03 7.09 14.09
N GLN A 150 22.22 7.70 14.16
CA GLN A 150 22.39 9.12 14.44
C GLN A 150 21.80 10.00 13.32
N GLY A 151 22.03 9.65 12.06
CA GLY A 151 21.42 10.33 10.91
C GLY A 151 19.88 10.29 10.94
N LEU A 152 19.31 9.15 11.32
CA LEU A 152 17.87 8.98 11.48
C LEU A 152 17.29 9.73 12.67
N THR A 153 18.00 9.78 13.80
CA THR A 153 17.62 10.58 14.95
C THR A 153 17.62 12.08 14.61
N ALA A 154 18.61 12.54 13.84
CA ALA A 154 18.67 13.90 13.33
C ALA A 154 17.52 14.19 12.34
N ALA A 155 17.14 13.24 11.48
CA ALA A 155 15.98 13.36 10.60
C ALA A 155 14.65 13.40 11.38
N LYS A 156 14.47 12.52 12.39
CA LYS A 156 13.31 12.50 13.30
C LYS A 156 13.12 13.84 14.00
N SER A 157 14.20 14.45 14.51
CA SER A 157 14.10 15.77 15.14
C SER A 157 13.69 16.90 14.18
N LYS A 158 14.01 16.77 12.88
CA LYS A 158 13.55 17.70 11.83
C LYS A 158 12.12 17.42 11.35
N LEU A 159 11.64 16.18 11.51
CA LEU A 159 10.33 15.70 11.05
C LEU A 159 9.25 15.70 12.13
N ASN A 160 9.57 15.99 13.40
CA ASN A 160 8.62 16.10 14.52
C ASN A 160 7.58 17.22 14.30
N SER A 161 6.62 16.91 13.44
CA SER A 161 5.28 17.46 13.36
C SER A 161 4.39 16.64 14.29
N PRO A 162 3.36 17.21 14.94
CA PRO A 162 2.44 16.49 15.83
C PRO A 162 1.61 15.37 15.16
N HIS A 163 1.85 15.06 13.87
CA HIS A 163 1.06 14.15 13.05
C HIS A 163 1.74 12.81 12.71
N PHE A 164 2.96 12.53 13.18
CA PHE A 164 3.66 11.27 12.88
C PHE A 164 4.33 10.68 14.11
N ASP A 165 3.99 9.43 14.45
CA ASP A 165 4.69 8.63 15.45
C ASP A 165 5.63 7.66 14.72
N LEU A 166 6.92 7.79 15.00
CA LEU A 166 8.00 7.22 14.19
C LEU A 166 8.79 6.26 15.05
N ASP A 167 8.59 4.96 14.83
CA ASP A 167 9.22 3.88 15.59
C ASP A 167 10.34 3.24 14.74
N VAL A 168 11.54 3.21 15.30
CA VAL A 168 12.72 2.64 14.64
C VAL A 168 12.97 1.31 15.31
N ASN A 169 12.72 0.21 14.60
CA ASN A 169 12.94 -1.12 15.17
C ASN A 169 14.42 -1.51 15.10
N GLU A 170 14.80 -2.53 15.87
CA GLU A 170 16.18 -3.05 15.99
C GLU A 170 16.76 -3.58 14.66
N VAL A 171 15.96 -3.67 13.60
CA VAL A 171 16.35 -4.21 12.29
C VAL A 171 16.72 -3.09 11.29
N GLY A 172 16.78 -1.83 11.74
CA GLY A 172 17.16 -0.69 10.89
C GLY A 172 16.10 -0.33 9.85
N THR A 173 14.89 -0.88 9.96
CA THR A 173 13.72 -0.43 9.20
C THR A 173 12.94 0.60 9.99
N ILE A 174 12.40 1.60 9.30
CA ILE A 174 11.59 2.62 9.95
C ILE A 174 10.14 2.26 9.70
N SER A 175 9.41 2.14 10.79
CA SER A 175 7.98 1.92 10.79
C SER A 175 7.31 3.20 11.25
N PHE A 176 6.39 3.72 10.45
CA PHE A 176 5.53 4.82 10.89
C PHE A 176 4.07 4.45 10.65
N ILE A 177 3.21 4.96 11.53
CA ILE A 177 1.77 4.82 11.40
C ILE A 177 1.27 6.08 10.73
N THR A 178 0.62 5.94 9.57
CA THR A 178 -0.03 7.08 8.90
C THR A 178 -1.25 7.55 9.69
N ASN A 179 -1.79 8.73 9.38
CA ASN A 179 -3.05 9.22 9.96
C ASN A 179 -4.24 8.25 9.76
N GLU A 180 -4.12 7.30 8.83
CA GLU A 180 -5.13 6.27 8.54
C GLU A 180 -4.87 4.94 9.29
N GLY A 181 -3.86 4.88 10.15
CA GLY A 181 -3.51 3.67 10.90
C GLY A 181 -2.73 2.63 10.11
N VAL A 182 -2.19 2.98 8.94
CA VAL A 182 -1.40 2.06 8.11
C VAL A 182 0.05 2.06 8.59
N LEU A 183 0.57 0.88 8.92
CA LEU A 183 1.99 0.68 9.23
C LEU A 183 2.78 0.59 7.93
N VAL A 184 3.62 1.59 7.67
CA VAL A 184 4.54 1.60 6.54
C VAL A 184 5.93 1.26 7.04
N THR A 185 6.49 0.14 6.59
CA THR A 185 7.86 -0.28 6.91
C THR A 185 8.71 -0.14 5.65
N ALA A 186 9.67 0.78 5.65
CA ALA A 186 10.57 1.00 4.53
C ALA A 186 12.03 1.09 5.02
N PRO A 187 13.00 0.69 4.19
CA PRO A 187 14.40 0.96 4.48
C PRO A 187 14.66 2.49 4.48
N PRO A 188 15.60 2.99 5.31
CA PRO A 188 15.85 4.42 5.54
C PRO A 188 16.02 5.28 4.29
N ASP A 189 16.65 4.73 3.26
CA ASP A 189 16.92 5.37 1.97
C ASP A 189 15.66 5.55 1.11
N ARG A 190 14.66 4.67 1.28
CA ARG A 190 13.34 4.78 0.65
C ARG A 190 12.30 5.52 1.47
N LEU A 191 12.58 5.80 2.74
CA LEU A 191 11.63 6.51 3.60
C LEU A 191 11.40 7.94 3.14
N LEU A 192 12.48 8.65 2.76
CA LEU A 192 12.39 9.98 2.20
C LEU A 192 11.62 9.97 0.88
N GLU A 193 11.86 8.97 0.03
CA GLU A 193 11.17 8.77 -1.24
C GLU A 193 9.67 8.46 -1.02
N ALA A 194 9.32 7.60 -0.06
CA ALA A 194 7.93 7.25 0.29
C ALA A 194 7.18 8.40 1.00
N ILE A 195 7.88 9.23 1.77
CA ILE A 195 7.30 10.44 2.38
C ILE A 195 7.18 11.58 1.35
N GLN A 196 8.08 11.63 0.36
CA GLN A 196 8.05 12.59 -0.75
C GLN A 196 7.16 12.14 -1.92
N SER A 197 6.80 10.86 -2.02
CA SER A 197 6.04 10.30 -3.15
C SER A 197 4.54 10.62 -3.10
N LYS A 198 4.04 11.32 -2.07
CA LYS A 198 2.67 11.84 -2.12
C LYS A 198 2.66 13.13 -2.93
N VAL A 199 2.62 12.99 -4.25
CA VAL A 199 2.54 14.12 -5.17
C VAL A 199 1.13 14.69 -5.14
N GLU A 200 0.88 15.55 -4.17
CA GLU A 200 -0.36 16.30 -3.98
C GLU A 200 -0.13 17.74 -4.43
N CYS A 201 -0.36 18.03 -5.71
CA CYS A 201 0.08 19.29 -6.32
C CYS A 201 -0.96 19.88 -7.27
N PHE A 202 -0.89 21.19 -7.44
CA PHE A 202 -1.52 21.93 -8.54
C PHE A 202 -0.43 22.32 -9.56
N THR A 203 -0.82 22.55 -10.82
CA THR A 203 0.15 23.05 -11.82
C THR A 203 0.43 24.54 -11.62
N SER A 204 1.58 25.00 -12.16
CA SER A 204 1.91 26.42 -12.25
C SER A 204 0.82 27.20 -12.98
N GLY A 205 0.54 28.41 -12.52
CA GLY A 205 -0.54 29.27 -13.01
C GLY A 205 -1.83 29.14 -12.21
N THR A 206 -1.95 28.13 -11.35
CA THR A 206 -3.08 28.01 -10.40
C THR A 206 -3.09 29.23 -9.49
N LEU A 207 -4.20 29.98 -9.48
CA LEU A 207 -4.34 31.20 -8.69
C LEU A 207 -4.70 30.85 -7.25
N ILE A 208 -3.96 31.42 -6.30
CA ILE A 208 -4.21 31.34 -4.87
C ILE A 208 -4.80 32.67 -4.41
N ASP A 209 -5.92 32.60 -3.69
CA ASP A 209 -6.53 33.76 -3.05
C ASP A 209 -5.68 34.20 -1.86
N MET A 210 -5.26 35.46 -1.89
CA MET A 210 -4.45 36.08 -0.85
C MET A 210 -5.34 36.65 0.25
N ALA A 211 -4.82 36.78 1.47
CA ALA A 211 -5.57 37.31 2.60
C ALA A 211 -6.03 38.78 2.41
N ASP A 212 -5.39 39.53 1.52
CA ASP A 212 -5.74 40.91 1.17
C ASP A 212 -6.79 41.02 0.05
N GLY A 213 -7.28 39.88 -0.46
CA GLY A 213 -8.26 39.79 -1.55
C GLY A 213 -7.65 39.85 -2.95
N SER A 214 -6.31 39.93 -3.08
CA SER A 214 -5.63 39.74 -4.36
C SER A 214 -5.49 38.26 -4.71
N GLN A 215 -5.02 37.97 -5.93
CA GLN A 215 -4.68 36.62 -6.36
C GLN A 215 -3.22 36.56 -6.80
N LYS A 216 -2.57 35.45 -6.49
CA LYS A 216 -1.17 35.20 -6.85
C LYS A 216 -1.03 33.78 -7.41
N PRO A 217 -0.33 33.57 -8.53
CA PRO A 217 -0.12 32.22 -9.04
C PRO A 217 0.74 31.41 -8.06
N ILE A 218 0.47 30.11 -7.95
CA ILE A 218 1.04 29.23 -6.91
C ILE A 218 2.57 29.18 -6.93
N GLU A 219 3.19 29.29 -8.11
CA GLU A 219 4.65 29.31 -8.28
C GLU A 219 5.32 30.60 -7.79
N ALA A 220 4.54 31.67 -7.56
CA ALA A 220 5.01 32.94 -7.02
C ALA A 220 4.73 33.10 -5.51
N ILE A 221 4.10 32.10 -4.89
CA ILE A 221 3.89 32.05 -3.45
C ILE A 221 5.22 31.78 -2.76
N GLU A 222 5.50 32.53 -1.70
CA GLU A 222 6.71 32.39 -0.90
C GLU A 222 6.37 32.11 0.57
N ALA A 223 7.30 31.47 1.29
CA ALA A 223 7.14 31.31 2.74
C ALA A 223 7.03 32.69 3.42
N GLY A 224 5.99 32.87 4.22
CA GLY A 224 5.67 34.12 4.89
C GLY A 224 4.54 34.92 4.23
N ASP A 225 4.15 34.59 2.99
CA ASP A 225 2.94 35.13 2.36
C ASP A 225 1.69 34.80 3.20
N GLU A 226 0.69 35.68 3.16
CA GLU A 226 -0.60 35.48 3.82
C GLU A 226 -1.69 35.14 2.79
N VAL A 227 -2.19 33.91 2.84
CA VAL A 227 -3.20 33.36 1.94
C VAL A 227 -4.54 33.23 2.66
N LEU A 228 -5.62 33.13 1.89
CA LEU A 228 -6.93 32.81 2.42
C LEU A 228 -7.05 31.29 2.59
N ALA A 229 -7.40 30.84 3.78
CA ALA A 229 -7.64 29.43 4.08
C ALA A 229 -8.87 29.31 4.98
N TYR A 230 -9.62 28.22 4.90
CA TYR A 230 -10.70 27.97 5.85
C TYR A 230 -10.11 27.54 7.21
N HIS A 231 -10.75 27.96 8.29
CA HIS A 231 -10.49 27.42 9.61
C HIS A 231 -11.05 26.00 9.68
N ASP A 232 -10.24 25.01 10.04
CA ASP A 232 -10.77 23.67 10.31
C ASP A 232 -11.53 23.67 11.64
N ASP A 233 -12.86 23.68 11.56
CA ASP A 233 -13.77 23.53 12.70
C ASP A 233 -14.10 22.06 13.00
N GLY A 234 -13.43 21.12 12.34
CA GLY A 234 -13.68 19.68 12.39
C GLY A 234 -14.67 19.20 11.31
N GLU A 235 -15.37 20.11 10.64
CA GLU A 235 -16.27 19.82 9.52
C GLU A 235 -15.71 20.36 8.19
N GLY A 236 -14.54 21.01 8.22
CA GLY A 236 -13.91 21.66 7.06
C GLY A 236 -14.69 22.88 6.54
N ARG A 237 -15.75 23.31 7.22
CA ARG A 237 -16.65 24.40 6.75
C ARG A 237 -16.49 25.69 7.55
N GLY A 238 -15.39 25.81 8.30
CA GLY A 238 -15.14 27.01 9.08
C GLY A 238 -14.88 28.24 8.22
N ALA A 239 -14.97 29.41 8.86
CA ALA A 239 -14.80 30.68 8.17
C ALA A 239 -13.42 30.79 7.50
N LEU A 240 -13.39 31.43 6.32
CA LEU A 240 -12.15 31.83 5.68
C LEU A 240 -11.40 32.84 6.55
N GLN A 241 -10.10 32.63 6.71
CA GLN A 241 -9.20 33.44 7.51
C GLN A 241 -7.82 33.56 6.85
N SER A 242 -7.06 34.58 7.25
CA SER A 242 -5.65 34.70 6.86
C SER A 242 -4.84 33.57 7.47
N ALA A 243 -4.06 32.88 6.65
CA ALA A 243 -3.10 31.87 7.06
C ALA A 243 -1.73 32.18 6.45
N ARG A 244 -0.68 32.04 7.26
CA ARG A 244 0.70 32.26 6.80
C ARG A 244 1.26 31.01 6.14
N VAL A 245 1.76 31.14 4.93
CA VAL A 245 2.47 30.06 4.23
C VAL A 245 3.76 29.75 4.97
N ALA A 246 3.85 28.55 5.56
CA ALA A 246 5.03 28.15 6.31
C ALA A 246 6.18 27.69 5.40
N ARG A 247 5.84 27.00 4.30
CA ARG A 247 6.77 26.37 3.37
C ARG A 247 6.12 26.24 1.99
N THR A 248 6.94 26.09 0.96
CA THR A 248 6.52 25.83 -0.41
C THR A 248 7.21 24.57 -0.94
N PHE A 249 6.58 23.92 -1.91
CA PHE A 249 7.05 22.68 -2.52
C PHE A 249 6.95 22.79 -4.04
N VAL A 250 7.92 22.22 -4.74
CA VAL A 250 7.92 22.10 -6.20
C VAL A 250 8.19 20.64 -6.52
N ASN A 251 7.26 20.00 -7.23
CA ASN A 251 7.32 18.59 -7.58
C ASN A 251 7.03 18.43 -9.07
N GLU A 252 7.50 17.32 -9.63
CA GLU A 252 7.08 16.84 -10.95
C GLU A 252 6.06 15.73 -10.76
N ALA A 253 4.94 15.79 -11.48
CA ALA A 253 3.88 14.79 -11.42
C ALA A 253 3.74 14.11 -12.79
N PRO A 254 3.70 12.76 -12.83
CA PRO A 254 3.54 12.04 -14.10
C PRO A 254 2.12 12.16 -14.67
N VAL A 255 1.13 12.47 -13.81
CA VAL A 255 -0.28 12.54 -14.16
C VAL A 255 -0.91 13.79 -13.56
N VAL A 256 -1.64 14.54 -14.40
CA VAL A 256 -2.41 15.73 -14.02
C VAL A 256 -3.83 15.55 -14.56
N LEU A 257 -4.83 15.91 -13.74
CA LEU A 257 -6.22 15.99 -14.14
C LEU A 257 -6.57 17.43 -14.49
N ASN A 258 -7.28 17.63 -15.60
CA ASN A 258 -8.05 18.84 -15.87
C ASN A 258 -9.43 18.69 -15.21
N PHE A 259 -9.50 19.14 -13.96
CA PHE A 259 -10.72 19.16 -13.15
C PHE A 259 -11.48 20.47 -13.39
N HIS A 260 -12.29 20.50 -14.47
CA HIS A 260 -13.13 21.64 -14.85
C HIS A 260 -12.35 22.96 -15.01
N GLY A 261 -11.15 22.89 -15.59
CA GLY A 261 -10.23 24.02 -15.77
C GLY A 261 -9.17 24.15 -14.68
N LEU A 262 -9.28 23.41 -13.58
CA LEU A 262 -8.24 23.31 -12.56
C LEU A 262 -7.32 22.12 -12.86
N GLU A 263 -6.05 22.39 -13.09
CA GLU A 263 -5.04 21.35 -13.31
C GLU A 263 -4.43 20.89 -11.99
N VAL A 264 -4.71 19.65 -11.61
CA VAL A 264 -4.44 19.12 -10.27
C VAL A 264 -4.05 17.64 -10.32
N THR A 265 -3.18 17.17 -9.43
CA THR A 265 -2.85 15.75 -9.37
C THR A 265 -4.03 14.91 -8.86
N PRO A 266 -4.22 13.67 -9.36
CA PRO A 266 -5.34 12.83 -8.94
C PRO A 266 -5.41 12.58 -7.41
N GLY A 267 -4.24 12.54 -6.76
CA GLY A 267 -4.09 12.32 -5.33
C GLY A 267 -4.29 13.56 -4.47
N HIS A 268 -4.45 14.74 -5.05
CA HIS A 268 -4.60 15.97 -4.28
C HIS A 268 -5.87 15.92 -3.43
N HIS A 269 -5.73 16.19 -2.13
CA HIS A 269 -6.84 16.12 -1.20
C HIS A 269 -7.75 17.33 -1.34
N MET A 270 -9.05 17.07 -1.50
CA MET A 270 -10.09 18.09 -1.53
C MET A 270 -11.11 17.82 -0.43
N LEU A 271 -11.78 18.88 0.04
CA LEU A 271 -12.80 18.75 1.07
C LEU A 271 -14.07 18.13 0.51
N CYS A 272 -14.44 16.96 1.03
CA CYS A 272 -15.66 16.26 0.65
C CYS A 272 -16.89 16.90 1.30
N GLY A 273 -17.88 17.23 0.47
CA GLY A 273 -19.08 17.96 0.85
C GLY A 273 -20.29 17.09 1.19
N ASP A 274 -20.30 15.81 0.83
CA ASP A 274 -21.40 14.89 1.12
C ASP A 274 -20.93 13.43 1.29
N GLY A 275 -21.89 12.52 1.52
CA GLY A 275 -21.62 11.09 1.63
C GLY A 275 -20.96 10.67 2.94
N PRO A 276 -20.42 9.43 3.01
CA PRO A 276 -19.84 8.87 4.24
C PRO A 276 -18.56 9.58 4.70
N PHE A 277 -17.98 10.42 3.84
CA PHE A 277 -16.76 11.18 4.11
C PHE A 277 -17.01 12.69 4.19
N GLU A 278 -18.27 13.13 4.33
CA GLU A 278 -18.60 14.55 4.52
C GLU A 278 -17.72 15.19 5.62
N GLY A 279 -17.17 16.37 5.30
CA GLY A 279 -16.28 17.13 6.18
C GLY A 279 -14.84 16.62 6.24
N ARG A 280 -14.47 15.63 5.42
CA ARG A 280 -13.12 15.06 5.37
C ARG A 280 -12.42 15.39 4.06
N HIS A 281 -11.10 15.50 4.15
CA HIS A 281 -10.22 15.61 2.99
C HIS A 281 -10.01 14.23 2.36
N ARG A 282 -10.25 14.12 1.06
CA ARG A 282 -10.08 12.87 0.29
C ARG A 282 -9.39 13.15 -1.04
N PRO A 283 -8.63 12.20 -1.59
CA PRO A 283 -8.07 12.34 -2.93
C PRO A 283 -9.17 12.65 -3.94
N LEU A 284 -8.92 13.63 -4.82
CA LEU A 284 -9.88 14.06 -5.84
C LEU A 284 -10.40 12.88 -6.68
N ILE A 285 -9.52 11.95 -7.06
CA ILE A 285 -9.92 10.79 -7.85
C ILE A 285 -10.93 9.88 -7.14
N ASP A 286 -10.87 9.78 -5.81
CA ASP A 286 -11.82 8.98 -5.05
C ASP A 286 -13.17 9.67 -4.94
N ILE A 287 -13.17 10.99 -4.70
CA ILE A 287 -14.41 11.80 -4.69
C ILE A 287 -15.11 11.70 -6.05
N LEU A 288 -14.36 11.78 -7.16
CA LEU A 288 -14.91 11.59 -8.50
C LEU A 288 -15.55 10.22 -8.66
N ARG A 289 -14.83 9.14 -8.36
CA ARG A 289 -15.29 7.74 -8.56
C ARG A 289 -16.50 7.38 -7.71
N GLU A 290 -16.66 8.02 -6.56
CA GLU A 290 -17.80 7.83 -5.65
C GLU A 290 -19.00 8.72 -6.02
N ASP A 291 -18.90 9.52 -7.09
CA ASP A 291 -19.91 10.53 -7.45
C ASP A 291 -20.16 11.53 -6.30
N GLY A 292 -19.12 11.88 -5.55
CA GLY A 292 -19.17 12.76 -4.38
C GLY A 292 -19.23 14.25 -4.72
N ALA A 293 -19.51 15.06 -3.71
CA ALA A 293 -19.47 16.51 -3.78
C ALA A 293 -18.20 17.09 -3.15
N LEU A 294 -17.80 18.25 -3.64
CA LEU A 294 -16.77 19.11 -3.06
C LEU A 294 -17.42 20.32 -2.40
N VAL A 295 -16.70 20.91 -1.46
CA VAL A 295 -17.02 22.23 -0.91
C VAL A 295 -16.20 23.28 -1.67
N ASP A 296 -16.85 24.29 -2.24
CA ASP A 296 -16.16 25.42 -2.89
C ASP A 296 -15.75 26.52 -1.89
N ALA A 297 -15.12 27.58 -2.39
CA ALA A 297 -14.63 28.68 -1.56
C ALA A 297 -15.75 29.43 -0.83
N GLU A 298 -16.96 29.45 -1.40
CA GLU A 298 -18.16 30.03 -0.80
C GLU A 298 -18.85 29.08 0.19
N GLY A 299 -18.33 27.87 0.37
CA GLY A 299 -18.92 26.81 1.20
C GLY A 299 -20.10 26.10 0.54
N ALA A 300 -20.38 26.37 -0.74
CA ALA A 300 -21.40 25.68 -1.49
C ALA A 300 -20.90 24.31 -1.95
N LEU A 301 -21.86 23.40 -2.14
CA LEU A 301 -21.58 22.02 -2.54
C LEU A 301 -21.65 21.89 -4.05
N ILE A 302 -20.58 21.37 -4.65
CA ILE A 302 -20.47 21.15 -6.10
C ILE A 302 -20.24 19.67 -6.36
N ARG A 303 -21.04 19.05 -7.23
CA ARG A 303 -20.86 17.65 -7.64
C ARG A 303 -19.58 17.52 -8.45
N ALA A 304 -18.61 16.72 -7.99
CA ALA A 304 -17.28 16.67 -8.59
C ALA A 304 -17.31 16.26 -10.06
N ALA A 305 -18.11 15.23 -10.40
CA ALA A 305 -18.20 14.70 -11.76
C ALA A 305 -18.77 15.69 -12.79
N THR A 306 -19.71 16.54 -12.37
CA THR A 306 -20.55 17.36 -13.27
C THR A 306 -20.27 18.87 -13.17
N ASN A 307 -19.60 19.31 -12.10
CA ASN A 307 -19.40 20.71 -11.73
C ASN A 307 -20.70 21.51 -11.53
N CYS A 308 -21.81 20.84 -11.24
CA CYS A 308 -23.07 21.52 -10.94
C CYS A 308 -23.26 21.65 -9.42
N ALA A 309 -24.01 22.66 -9.00
CA ALA A 309 -24.41 22.80 -7.60
C ALA A 309 -25.23 21.58 -7.15
N VAL A 310 -24.94 21.05 -5.97
CA VAL A 310 -25.71 19.95 -5.38
C VAL A 310 -27.15 20.40 -5.13
N GLY A 311 -28.11 19.57 -5.52
CA GLY A 311 -29.54 19.89 -5.47
C GLY A 311 -30.05 20.82 -6.59
N SER A 312 -29.18 21.22 -7.53
CA SER A 312 -29.65 21.83 -8.79
C SER A 312 -30.32 20.79 -9.69
N LEU A 313 -31.05 21.24 -10.70
CA LEU A 313 -31.65 20.36 -11.71
C LEU A 313 -30.61 19.45 -12.38
N ASP A 314 -29.39 19.94 -12.61
CA ASP A 314 -28.28 19.15 -13.16
C ASP A 314 -27.75 18.08 -12.19
N ASP A 315 -27.99 18.23 -10.88
CA ASP A 315 -27.63 17.21 -9.89
C ASP A 315 -28.69 16.11 -9.76
N GLU A 316 -29.87 16.28 -10.37
CA GLU A 316 -30.93 15.27 -10.33
C GLU A 316 -30.60 14.03 -11.18
N PHE A 317 -31.08 12.87 -10.72
CA PHE A 317 -30.93 11.63 -11.45
C PHE A 317 -32.06 11.44 -12.47
N ILE A 318 -31.68 11.04 -13.68
CA ILE A 318 -32.59 10.55 -14.71
C ILE A 318 -32.51 9.03 -14.83
N ASP A 319 -33.62 8.42 -15.20
CA ASP A 319 -33.69 7.02 -15.55
C ASP A 319 -33.18 6.81 -16.98
N VAL A 320 -32.28 5.84 -17.14
CA VAL A 320 -31.64 5.52 -18.42
C VAL A 320 -31.88 4.06 -18.75
N ALA A 321 -32.50 3.83 -19.90
CA ALA A 321 -32.64 2.50 -20.49
C ALA A 321 -31.50 2.28 -21.48
N TYR A 322 -30.52 1.47 -21.12
CA TYR A 322 -29.32 1.28 -21.94
C TYR A 322 -29.17 -0.14 -22.47
N VAL A 323 -28.56 -0.25 -23.64
CA VAL A 323 -28.27 -1.50 -24.34
C VAL A 323 -26.79 -1.53 -24.66
N THR A 324 -26.07 -2.60 -24.31
CA THR A 324 -24.63 -2.73 -24.62
C THR A 324 -24.34 -3.68 -25.78
N LYS A 325 -25.30 -4.54 -26.14
CA LYS A 325 -25.19 -5.43 -27.31
C LYS A 325 -25.89 -4.86 -28.53
N GLU A 326 -25.30 -5.06 -29.70
CA GLU A 326 -25.88 -4.62 -30.98
C GLU A 326 -27.28 -5.21 -31.25
N ASP A 327 -27.60 -6.38 -30.68
CA ASP A 327 -28.88 -7.07 -30.89
C ASP A 327 -30.03 -6.58 -30.00
N GLY A 328 -29.79 -5.62 -29.10
CA GLY A 328 -30.83 -5.10 -28.20
C GLY A 328 -31.21 -6.05 -27.05
N SER A 329 -30.61 -7.24 -26.97
CA SER A 329 -31.05 -8.30 -26.06
C SER A 329 -30.78 -8.02 -24.58
N ASP A 330 -29.94 -7.03 -24.28
CA ASP A 330 -29.48 -6.73 -22.93
C ASP A 330 -29.94 -5.35 -22.44
N ARG A 331 -31.16 -4.94 -22.80
CA ARG A 331 -31.76 -3.71 -22.26
C ARG A 331 -31.78 -3.75 -20.73
N ARG A 332 -31.14 -2.76 -20.12
CA ARG A 332 -31.02 -2.58 -18.67
C ARG A 332 -31.52 -1.20 -18.27
N LEU A 333 -31.92 -1.06 -17.03
CA LEU A 333 -32.26 0.23 -16.42
C LEU A 333 -31.15 0.62 -15.44
N SER A 334 -30.79 1.89 -15.44
CA SER A 334 -29.89 2.51 -14.45
C SER A 334 -30.21 3.99 -14.36
N ARG A 335 -29.39 4.75 -13.63
CA ARG A 335 -29.59 6.19 -13.44
C ARG A 335 -28.30 6.95 -13.72
N LEU A 336 -28.42 8.13 -14.31
CA LEU A 336 -27.32 9.08 -14.49
C LEU A 336 -27.74 10.44 -13.95
N ARG A 337 -26.78 11.28 -13.58
CA ARG A 337 -27.11 12.68 -13.28
C ARG A 337 -27.39 13.42 -14.58
N LEU A 338 -28.37 14.31 -14.55
CA LEU A 338 -28.75 15.12 -15.69
C LEU A 338 -27.57 16.02 -16.16
N GLY A 339 -26.73 16.45 -15.22
CA GLY A 339 -25.52 17.22 -15.46
C GLY A 339 -24.30 16.41 -15.93
N THR A 340 -24.40 15.07 -16.08
CA THR A 340 -23.29 14.24 -16.58
C THR A 340 -22.79 14.78 -17.92
N ARG A 341 -21.50 15.15 -17.98
CA ARG A 341 -20.87 15.76 -19.15
C ARG A 341 -20.28 14.72 -20.09
N LEU A 342 -20.40 14.98 -21.39
CA LEU A 342 -19.91 14.13 -22.46
C LEU A 342 -18.98 14.95 -23.36
N VAL A 343 -17.85 14.37 -23.77
CA VAL A 343 -17.01 14.96 -24.82
C VAL A 343 -17.50 14.44 -26.17
N LEU A 344 -17.98 15.36 -27.00
CA LEU A 344 -18.56 15.13 -28.32
C LEU A 344 -17.47 14.83 -29.37
N ALA A 345 -17.90 14.41 -30.56
CA ALA A 345 -16.99 14.00 -31.64
C ALA A 345 -16.10 15.15 -32.18
N ASP A 346 -16.54 16.40 -32.01
CA ASP A 346 -15.78 17.60 -32.41
C ASP A 346 -14.83 18.12 -31.31
N GLY A 347 -14.76 17.41 -30.17
CA GLY A 347 -13.93 17.79 -29.02
C GLY A 347 -14.60 18.79 -28.07
N SER A 348 -15.78 19.31 -28.41
CA SER A 348 -16.59 20.10 -27.46
C SER A 348 -17.19 19.21 -26.37
N SER A 349 -17.76 19.80 -25.32
CA SER A 349 -18.49 19.06 -24.30
C SER A 349 -19.88 19.61 -24.05
N ALA A 350 -20.81 18.71 -23.75
CA ALA A 350 -22.19 19.03 -23.39
C ALA A 350 -22.67 18.12 -22.25
N SER A 351 -23.55 18.61 -21.38
CA SER A 351 -24.26 17.78 -20.41
C SER A 351 -25.41 17.02 -21.07
N ILE A 352 -25.88 15.95 -20.42
CA ILE A 352 -27.11 15.27 -20.83
C ILE A 352 -28.29 16.26 -20.84
N HIS A 353 -28.37 17.16 -19.84
CA HIS A 353 -29.36 18.22 -19.78
C HIS A 353 -29.38 19.09 -21.04
N GLU A 354 -28.22 19.62 -21.43
CA GLU A 354 -28.08 20.48 -22.60
C GLU A 354 -28.52 19.75 -23.87
N CYS A 355 -28.17 18.47 -23.97
CA CYS A 355 -28.55 17.61 -25.11
C CYS A 355 -30.06 17.38 -25.16
N LEU A 356 -30.72 17.15 -24.02
CA LEU A 356 -32.16 16.96 -23.92
C LEU A 356 -32.92 18.23 -24.28
N VAL A 357 -32.52 19.37 -23.72
CA VAL A 357 -33.14 20.68 -24.01
C VAL A 357 -32.99 21.02 -25.50
N ALA A 358 -31.82 20.79 -26.09
CA ALA A 358 -31.60 21.02 -27.51
C ALA A 358 -32.50 20.15 -28.41
N GLN A 359 -32.96 19.00 -27.91
CA GLN A 359 -33.88 18.09 -28.60
C GLN A 359 -35.36 18.32 -28.23
N GLY A 360 -35.67 19.30 -27.38
CA GLY A 360 -37.03 19.61 -26.95
C GLY A 360 -37.59 18.69 -25.86
N PHE A 361 -36.72 17.90 -25.22
CA PHE A 361 -37.07 17.10 -24.05
C PHE A 361 -36.91 17.93 -22.77
N ARG A 362 -37.71 17.60 -21.76
CA ARG A 362 -37.60 18.10 -20.40
C ARG A 362 -37.68 16.95 -19.41
N LEU A 363 -37.14 17.15 -18.22
CA LEU A 363 -37.35 16.26 -17.10
C LEU A 363 -38.82 16.33 -16.64
N VAL A 364 -39.44 15.17 -16.39
CA VAL A 364 -40.82 15.05 -15.93
C VAL A 364 -40.91 13.96 -14.86
N GLY A 365 -41.44 14.32 -13.69
CA GLY A 365 -41.58 13.37 -12.58
C GLY A 365 -40.24 12.87 -12.03
N ASP A 366 -40.21 11.65 -11.53
CA ASP A 366 -39.07 11.06 -10.80
C ASP A 366 -37.97 10.53 -11.74
N GLY A 367 -37.40 11.39 -12.59
CA GLY A 367 -36.26 11.04 -13.44
C GLY A 367 -36.60 10.62 -14.88
N LEU A 368 -37.87 10.66 -15.28
CA LEU A 368 -38.26 10.40 -16.67
C LEU A 368 -38.14 11.67 -17.52
N ILE A 369 -38.08 11.50 -18.84
CA ILE A 369 -38.05 12.61 -19.79
C ILE A 369 -39.27 12.54 -20.70
N ALA A 370 -39.69 13.70 -21.23
CA ALA A 370 -40.72 13.78 -22.26
C ALA A 370 -40.57 15.06 -23.09
N SER A 371 -40.93 15.00 -24.37
CA SER A 371 -41.21 16.18 -25.19
C SER A 371 -42.68 16.64 -25.03
N GLU A 372 -43.08 17.71 -25.74
CA GLU A 372 -44.48 18.18 -25.70
C GLU A 372 -45.42 17.18 -26.39
N GLY A 373 -46.39 16.66 -25.62
CA GLY A 373 -47.38 15.70 -26.13
C GLY A 373 -46.93 14.24 -26.10
N GLU A 374 -45.74 13.97 -25.59
CA GLU A 374 -45.19 12.62 -25.43
C GLU A 374 -45.43 12.07 -24.01
N ASP A 375 -45.61 10.75 -23.91
CA ASP A 375 -45.70 10.05 -22.62
C ASP A 375 -44.31 9.97 -21.96
N PRO A 376 -44.15 10.24 -20.65
CA PRO A 376 -42.86 10.16 -19.98
C PRO A 376 -42.19 8.78 -20.09
N HIS A 377 -40.91 8.76 -20.44
CA HIS A 377 -40.12 7.54 -20.63
C HIS A 377 -38.67 7.74 -20.17
N PRO A 378 -37.89 6.66 -19.91
CA PRO A 378 -36.47 6.78 -19.60
C PRO A 378 -35.68 7.24 -20.85
N LEU A 379 -34.50 7.81 -20.62
CA LEU A 379 -33.56 8.11 -21.71
C LEU A 379 -33.04 6.81 -22.33
N ASP A 380 -33.27 6.59 -23.62
CA ASP A 380 -32.66 5.46 -24.33
C ASP A 380 -31.18 5.74 -24.62
N TRP A 381 -30.30 4.81 -24.25
CA TRP A 381 -28.85 4.94 -24.38
C TRP A 381 -28.22 3.72 -25.05
N PHE A 382 -27.28 3.95 -25.97
CA PHE A 382 -26.58 2.88 -26.67
C PHE A 382 -25.11 2.84 -26.24
N GLY A 383 -24.69 1.69 -25.71
CA GLY A 383 -23.35 1.46 -25.19
C GLY A 383 -23.27 1.49 -23.66
N ALA A 384 -22.05 1.43 -23.15
CA ALA A 384 -21.80 1.56 -21.72
C ALA A 384 -22.18 2.96 -21.23
N LEU A 385 -22.72 3.03 -20.02
CA LEU A 385 -22.98 4.30 -19.36
C LEU A 385 -21.64 4.92 -18.91
N PRO A 386 -21.49 6.25 -19.03
CA PRO A 386 -20.32 6.94 -18.51
C PRO A 386 -20.29 6.80 -16.98
N ARG A 387 -19.11 6.53 -16.44
CA ARG A 387 -18.86 6.58 -15.00
C ARG A 387 -18.61 8.03 -14.57
N PRO A 388 -18.82 8.36 -13.29
CA PRO A 388 -18.64 9.71 -12.77
C PRO A 388 -17.30 10.36 -13.15
N GLU A 389 -16.20 9.60 -13.10
CA GLU A 389 -14.85 10.08 -13.40
C GLU A 389 -14.54 10.22 -14.90
N ASP A 390 -15.31 9.58 -15.79
CA ASP A 390 -14.93 9.39 -17.19
C ASP A 390 -14.80 10.72 -17.95
N TYR A 391 -15.62 11.73 -17.64
CA TYR A 391 -15.52 13.06 -18.25
C TYR A 391 -14.16 13.71 -17.94
N VAL A 392 -13.82 13.81 -16.65
CA VAL A 392 -12.56 14.41 -16.18
C VAL A 392 -11.37 13.66 -16.76
N LEU A 393 -11.39 12.32 -16.72
CA LEU A 393 -10.33 11.49 -17.31
C LEU A 393 -10.16 11.77 -18.81
N LYS A 394 -11.27 11.82 -19.56
CA LYS A 394 -11.24 12.05 -21.01
C LYS A 394 -10.70 13.43 -21.38
N VAL A 395 -11.14 14.50 -20.70
CA VAL A 395 -10.63 15.86 -20.98
C VAL A 395 -9.18 16.05 -20.51
N SER A 396 -8.73 15.26 -19.54
CA SER A 396 -7.34 15.24 -19.09
C SER A 396 -6.42 14.44 -20.03
N GLY A 397 -6.99 13.60 -20.91
CA GLY A 397 -6.21 12.69 -21.73
C GLY A 397 -5.53 11.57 -20.94
N VAL A 398 -6.13 11.15 -19.82
CA VAL A 398 -5.57 10.15 -18.90
C VAL A 398 -6.58 9.04 -18.63
N THR A 399 -6.11 7.87 -18.23
CA THR A 399 -6.93 6.73 -17.82
C THR A 399 -6.72 6.40 -16.35
N LEU A 400 -7.64 5.62 -15.75
CA LEU A 400 -7.41 5.05 -14.41
C LEU A 400 -6.16 4.16 -14.36
N ALA A 401 -5.84 3.49 -15.46
CA ALA A 401 -4.63 2.66 -15.52
C ALA A 401 -3.37 3.52 -15.42
N ASP A 402 -3.35 4.71 -16.04
CA ASP A 402 -2.23 5.65 -15.94
C ASP A 402 -2.07 6.16 -14.51
N ILE A 403 -3.18 6.52 -13.86
CA ILE A 403 -3.22 6.95 -12.45
C ILE A 403 -2.67 5.84 -11.54
N TYR A 404 -3.10 4.60 -11.72
CA TYR A 404 -2.70 3.49 -10.84
C TYR A 404 -1.35 2.86 -11.18
N SER A 405 -0.79 3.17 -12.35
CA SER A 405 0.57 2.76 -12.73
C SER A 405 1.61 3.82 -12.36
N ALA A 406 1.18 5.00 -11.90
CA ALA A 406 2.08 6.02 -11.41
C ALA A 406 2.73 5.54 -10.09
N PRO A 407 4.08 5.52 -10.00
CA PRO A 407 4.83 4.99 -8.85
C PRO A 407 4.36 5.61 -7.52
N ASP A 408 3.96 6.87 -7.59
CA ASP A 408 3.63 7.77 -6.48
C ASP A 408 2.20 7.58 -5.94
N LEU A 409 1.34 6.85 -6.66
CA LEU A 409 -0.08 6.69 -6.30
C LEU A 409 -0.43 5.29 -5.77
N HIS A 410 0.53 4.36 -5.78
CA HIS A 410 0.30 2.95 -5.39
C HIS A 410 -0.23 2.76 -3.96
N GLU A 411 0.01 3.71 -3.05
CA GLU A 411 -0.43 3.58 -1.66
C GLU A 411 -1.91 3.94 -1.46
N PHE A 412 -2.46 4.85 -2.29
CA PHE A 412 -3.88 5.25 -2.26
C PHE A 412 -4.76 4.40 -3.17
N ALA A 413 -4.13 3.72 -4.13
CA ALA A 413 -4.75 3.06 -5.25
C ALA A 413 -5.19 1.62 -5.00
N LYS A 414 -5.45 1.19 -3.76
CA LYS A 414 -6.16 -0.09 -3.61
C LYS A 414 -7.59 0.15 -4.09
N PRO A 415 -8.00 -0.38 -5.26
CA PRO A 415 -9.36 -0.19 -5.71
C PRO A 415 -10.28 -0.69 -4.61
N VAL A 416 -11.25 0.14 -4.20
CA VAL A 416 -12.38 -0.31 -3.38
C VAL A 416 -12.83 -1.65 -3.99
N PRO A 417 -12.71 -2.77 -3.24
CA PRO A 417 -12.98 -4.09 -3.78
C PRO A 417 -14.33 -4.10 -4.47
N ALA A 418 -14.46 -4.83 -5.58
CA ALA A 418 -15.72 -4.88 -6.34
C ALA A 418 -16.93 -5.20 -5.44
N VAL A 419 -16.69 -6.03 -4.42
CA VAL A 419 -17.67 -6.39 -3.38
C VAL A 419 -18.16 -5.19 -2.57
N GLU A 420 -17.28 -4.26 -2.22
CA GLU A 420 -17.63 -3.07 -1.44
C GLU A 420 -18.35 -2.03 -2.32
N ARG A 421 -17.99 -1.92 -3.60
CA ARG A 421 -18.77 -1.14 -4.58
C ARG A 421 -20.18 -1.68 -4.79
N GLU A 422 -20.30 -3.00 -4.98
CA GLU A 422 -21.60 -3.66 -5.12
C GLU A 422 -22.45 -3.50 -3.84
N ALA A 423 -21.84 -3.63 -2.66
CA ALA A 423 -22.52 -3.40 -1.38
C ALA A 423 -23.02 -1.95 -1.24
N ASN A 424 -22.21 -0.96 -1.61
CA ASN A 424 -22.60 0.45 -1.57
C ASN A 424 -23.74 0.76 -2.55
N GLU A 425 -23.71 0.16 -3.75
CA GLU A 425 -24.80 0.30 -4.72
C GLU A 425 -26.09 -0.35 -4.23
N ILE A 426 -26.02 -1.56 -3.66
CA ILE A 426 -27.17 -2.23 -3.03
C ILE A 426 -27.74 -1.38 -1.88
N ALA A 427 -26.88 -0.81 -1.02
CA ALA A 427 -27.31 0.03 0.09
C ALA A 427 -28.02 1.31 -0.41
N ARG A 428 -27.50 1.93 -1.46
CA ARG A 428 -28.09 3.12 -2.09
C ARG A 428 -29.45 2.80 -2.72
N GLN A 429 -29.55 1.68 -3.46
CA GLN A 429 -30.82 1.20 -4.02
C GLN A 429 -31.86 0.89 -2.94
N ALA A 430 -31.44 0.30 -1.82
CA ALA A 430 -32.34 0.02 -0.69
C ALA A 430 -32.87 1.31 -0.04
N LEU A 431 -32.01 2.34 0.12
CA LEU A 431 -32.40 3.63 0.65
C LEU A 431 -33.41 4.35 -0.27
N ASP A 432 -33.16 4.32 -1.57
CA ASP A 432 -34.07 4.90 -2.57
C ASP A 432 -35.43 4.19 -2.57
N GLN A 433 -35.45 2.86 -2.50
CA GLN A 433 -36.69 2.09 -2.35
C GLN A 433 -37.44 2.43 -1.06
N GLN A 434 -36.72 2.72 0.03
CA GLN A 434 -37.33 3.12 1.29
C GLN A 434 -37.91 4.54 1.22
N ARG A 435 -37.24 5.48 0.55
CA ARG A 435 -37.75 6.83 0.29
C ARG A 435 -39.02 6.80 -0.56
N ALA A 436 -39.04 6.01 -1.63
CA ALA A 436 -40.23 5.84 -2.47
C ALA A 436 -41.45 5.33 -1.68
N LYS A 437 -41.24 4.41 -0.73
CA LYS A 437 -42.31 3.90 0.16
C LYS A 437 -42.84 4.92 1.16
N LEU A 438 -42.09 5.97 1.47
CA LEU A 438 -42.51 7.02 2.42
C LEU A 438 -43.31 8.13 1.74
N ILE A 439 -43.23 8.24 0.42
CA ILE A 439 -43.95 9.24 -0.38
C ILE A 439 -45.35 8.73 -0.79
N HIS A 440 -45.57 7.41 -0.73
CA HIS A 440 -46.87 6.75 -0.91
C HIS A 440 -47.52 6.40 0.42
#